data_AF-A0A257THW0-F1
#
_entry.id   AF-A0A257THW0-F1
#
_cell.length_a   1.000
_cell.length_b   1.000
_cell.length_c   1.000
_cell.angle_alpha   90.00
_cell.angle_beta   90.00
_cell.angle_gamma   90.00
#
_symmetry.space_group_name_H-M   'P 1'
#
loop_
_entity.id
_entity.type
_entity.pdbx_description
1 polymer ?
#
loop_
_entity_poly.entity_id
_entity_poly.type
_entity_poly.pdbx_seq_one_letter_code
_entity_poly.pdbx_strand_id
1 'polypeptide(L)'
;ANANGAMGYTRRAIANGRIALFKGVWESLDLVKQTKADCEKAIALDLGDAAAYYVLGRTHMKVSEKPKIVRWPLGLGWANLDDAVKNYEKAISLRSNFIMYRLDCARAFIELDEYGKAREQLSTIATLPTMDEDDGQFRKDAQDLLESIKGK
;
A
#
# COMPACT_ATOMS: atom_id res chain seq x y z
N ALA A 1 14.99 19.54 -1.03
CA ALA A 1 14.69 18.13 -1.35
C ALA A 1 15.83 17.57 -2.21
N ASN A 2 16.35 16.39 -1.89
CA ASN A 2 17.34 15.69 -2.73
C ASN A 2 16.67 14.44 -3.31
N ALA A 3 16.01 14.61 -4.47
CA ALA A 3 15.22 13.57 -5.12
C ALA A 3 16.05 12.33 -5.50
N ASN A 4 17.34 12.52 -5.83
CA ASN A 4 18.25 11.42 -6.14
C ASN A 4 18.53 10.56 -4.90
N GLY A 5 18.64 11.19 -3.73
CA GLY A 5 18.72 10.50 -2.45
C GLY A 5 17.43 9.74 -2.14
N ALA A 6 16.27 10.38 -2.32
CA ALA A 6 14.95 9.78 -2.06
C ALA A 6 14.71 8.50 -2.88
N MET A 7 14.98 8.55 -4.19
CA MET A 7 14.79 7.42 -5.11
C MET A 7 15.59 6.18 -4.70
N GLY A 8 16.80 6.37 -4.17
CA GLY A 8 17.64 5.26 -3.67
C GLY A 8 16.98 4.51 -2.51
N TYR A 9 16.43 5.24 -1.54
CA TYR A 9 15.68 4.64 -0.42
C TYR A 9 14.42 3.93 -0.91
N THR A 10 13.63 4.56 -1.80
CA THR A 10 12.41 3.95 -2.35
C THR A 10 12.69 2.65 -3.09
N ARG A 11 13.73 2.60 -3.92
CA ARG A 11 14.12 1.38 -4.63
C ARG A 11 14.56 0.28 -3.66
N ARG A 12 15.31 0.62 -2.60
CA ARG A 12 15.71 -0.34 -1.57
C ARG A 12 14.49 -0.85 -0.79
N ALA A 13 13.54 0.02 -0.44
CA ALA A 13 12.30 -0.35 0.22
C ALA A 13 11.49 -1.36 -0.62
N ILE A 14 11.35 -1.11 -1.93
CA ILE A 14 10.66 -2.01 -2.88
C ILE A 14 11.37 -3.36 -2.95
N ALA A 15 12.70 -3.37 -3.07
CA ALA A 15 13.48 -4.61 -3.15
C ALA A 15 13.36 -5.44 -1.87
N ASN A 16 13.56 -4.82 -0.71
CA ASN A 16 13.41 -5.47 0.60
C ASN A 16 11.98 -5.99 0.81
N GLY A 17 10.97 -5.20 0.43
CA GLY A 17 9.57 -5.61 0.51
C GLY A 17 9.26 -6.83 -0.35
N ARG A 18 9.78 -6.90 -1.58
CA ARG A 18 9.64 -8.06 -2.46
C ARG A 18 10.33 -9.30 -1.90
N ILE A 19 11.54 -9.16 -1.34
CA ILE A 19 12.25 -10.27 -0.68
C ILE A 19 11.46 -10.77 0.52
N ALA A 20 10.91 -9.87 1.35
CA ALA A 20 10.08 -10.23 2.50
C ALA A 20 8.78 -10.92 2.08
N LEU A 21 8.13 -10.49 0.99
CA LEU A 21 6.94 -11.17 0.45
C LEU A 21 7.27 -12.57 -0.07
N PHE A 22 8.44 -12.76 -0.69
CA PHE A 22 8.89 -14.07 -1.18
C PHE A 22 9.25 -15.04 -0.06
N LYS A 23 10.02 -14.59 0.93
CA LYS A 23 10.45 -15.42 2.07
C LYS A 23 9.36 -15.61 3.13
N GLY A 24 8.38 -14.72 3.16
CA GLY A 24 7.43 -14.62 4.27
C GLY A 24 7.78 -13.43 5.17
N VAL A 25 6.78 -12.56 5.35
CA VAL A 25 6.91 -11.31 6.11
C VAL A 25 7.31 -11.56 7.57
N TRP A 26 6.84 -12.66 8.14
CA TRP A 26 7.11 -13.05 9.53
C TRP A 26 8.50 -13.68 9.72
N GLU A 27 9.10 -14.20 8.66
CA GLU A 27 10.48 -14.71 8.66
C GLU A 27 11.51 -13.60 8.36
N SER A 28 11.03 -12.43 7.91
CA SER A 28 11.84 -11.34 7.38
C SER A 28 11.64 -10.02 8.14
N LEU A 29 11.48 -10.07 9.47
CA LEU A 29 11.13 -8.90 10.30
C LEU A 29 12.09 -7.71 10.13
N ASP A 30 13.38 -7.96 9.97
CA ASP A 30 14.38 -6.91 9.76
C ASP A 30 14.22 -6.22 8.41
N LEU A 31 13.88 -6.98 7.36
CA LEU A 31 13.57 -6.40 6.05
C LEU A 31 12.31 -5.54 6.11
N VAL A 32 11.29 -5.96 6.87
CA VAL A 32 10.06 -5.17 7.08
C VAL A 32 10.38 -3.84 7.77
N LYS A 33 11.20 -3.87 8.84
CA LYS A 33 11.62 -2.66 9.56
C LYS A 33 12.46 -1.74 8.68
N GLN A 34 13.35 -2.29 7.85
CA GLN A 34 14.14 -1.52 6.89
C GLN A 34 13.27 -0.92 5.78
N THR A 35 12.28 -1.66 5.25
CA THR A 35 11.32 -1.12 4.27
C THR A 35 10.58 0.09 4.84
N LYS A 36 10.09 0.02 6.08
CA LYS A 36 9.48 1.19 6.75
C LYS A 36 10.45 2.36 6.82
N ALA A 37 11.64 2.14 7.37
CA ALA A 37 12.62 3.21 7.59
C ALA A 37 13.04 3.87 6.27
N ASP A 38 13.20 3.09 5.21
CA ASP A 38 13.54 3.57 3.88
C ASP A 38 12.40 4.39 3.27
N CYS A 39 11.15 3.93 3.38
CA CYS A 39 10.01 4.72 2.92
C CYS A 39 9.90 6.05 3.68
N GLU A 40 10.00 6.03 5.01
CA GLU A 40 9.95 7.25 5.84
C GLU A 40 11.09 8.22 5.47
N LYS A 41 12.29 7.69 5.20
CA LYS A 41 13.42 8.51 4.77
C LYS A 41 13.23 9.08 3.37
N ALA A 42 12.71 8.30 2.43
CA ALA A 42 12.39 8.75 1.08
C ALA A 42 11.35 9.88 1.11
N ILE A 43 10.25 9.68 1.84
CA ILE A 43 9.19 10.68 2.00
C ILE A 43 9.73 11.98 2.64
N ALA A 44 10.58 11.87 3.66
CA ALA A 44 11.20 13.05 4.28
C ALA A 44 12.13 13.81 3.33
N LEU A 45 12.73 13.13 2.33
CA LEU A 45 13.59 13.75 1.33
C LEU A 45 12.82 14.31 0.12
N ASP A 46 11.71 13.67 -0.23
CA ASP A 46 10.81 14.04 -1.32
C ASP A 46 9.35 13.70 -0.99
N LEU A 47 8.56 14.73 -0.67
CA LEU A 47 7.13 14.60 -0.36
C LEU A 47 6.28 14.23 -1.59
N GLY A 48 6.87 14.23 -2.80
CA GLY A 48 6.24 13.83 -4.05
C GLY A 48 6.46 12.35 -4.42
N ASP A 49 7.19 11.57 -3.63
CA ASP A 49 7.48 10.17 -3.94
C ASP A 49 6.25 9.26 -3.69
N ALA A 50 5.36 9.20 -4.67
CA ALA A 50 4.14 8.38 -4.63
C ALA A 50 4.43 6.89 -4.35
N ALA A 51 5.56 6.37 -4.85
CA ALA A 51 5.92 4.97 -4.67
C ALA A 51 6.34 4.68 -3.22
N ALA A 52 7.07 5.59 -2.57
CA ALA A 52 7.41 5.46 -1.16
C ALA A 52 6.16 5.43 -0.26
N TYR A 53 5.20 6.33 -0.49
CA TYR A 53 3.91 6.31 0.22
C TYR A 53 3.18 4.99 -0.02
N TYR A 54 3.05 4.55 -1.27
CA TYR A 54 2.39 3.30 -1.59
C TYR A 54 3.03 2.08 -0.88
N VAL A 55 4.35 1.96 -0.94
CA VAL A 55 5.06 0.84 -0.29
C VAL A 55 4.92 0.89 1.23
N LEU A 56 4.92 2.08 1.83
CA LEU A 56 4.65 2.22 3.26
C LEU A 56 3.23 1.78 3.60
N GLY A 57 2.24 2.18 2.80
CA GLY A 57 0.84 1.74 2.94
C GLY A 57 0.70 0.21 2.89
N ARG A 58 1.34 -0.43 1.90
CA ARG A 58 1.39 -1.91 1.81
C ARG A 58 2.05 -2.56 3.01
N THR A 59 3.11 -1.94 3.54
CA THR A 59 3.81 -2.46 4.72
C THR A 59 2.89 -2.41 5.95
N HIS A 60 2.18 -1.30 6.15
CA HIS A 60 1.18 -1.16 7.20
C HIS A 60 0.07 -2.22 7.07
N MET A 61 -0.49 -2.39 5.86
CA MET A 61 -1.54 -3.36 5.58
C MET A 61 -1.06 -4.79 5.85
N LYS A 62 0.09 -5.19 5.30
CA LYS A 62 0.59 -6.56 5.38
C LYS A 62 0.98 -6.97 6.80
N VAL A 63 1.57 -6.06 7.58
CA VAL A 63 1.89 -6.31 9.00
C VAL A 63 0.62 -6.39 9.85
N SER A 64 -0.45 -5.68 9.45
CA SER A 64 -1.72 -5.66 10.17
C SER A 64 -2.58 -6.91 9.97
N GLU A 65 -2.20 -7.84 9.07
CA GLU A 65 -2.82 -9.17 8.94
C GLU A 65 -2.73 -10.01 10.22
N LYS A 66 -1.86 -9.63 11.18
CA LYS A 66 -1.83 -10.23 12.52
C LYS A 66 -2.28 -9.21 13.58
N PRO A 67 -3.00 -9.68 14.61
CA PRO A 67 -3.43 -8.83 15.72
C PRO A 67 -2.26 -8.08 16.37
N LYS A 68 -2.50 -6.83 16.79
CA LYS A 68 -1.48 -5.95 17.39
C LYS A 68 -0.70 -6.60 18.54
N ILE A 69 -1.38 -7.39 19.37
CA ILE A 69 -0.77 -8.08 20.52
C ILE A 69 0.29 -9.11 20.12
N VAL A 70 0.14 -9.75 18.96
CA VAL A 70 1.11 -10.72 18.43
C VAL A 70 2.36 -10.00 17.91
N ARG A 71 2.17 -8.86 17.24
CA ARG A 71 3.25 -8.13 16.56
C ARG A 71 3.95 -7.08 17.44
N TRP A 72 3.36 -6.67 18.55
CA TRP A 72 3.97 -5.68 19.46
C TRP A 72 5.33 -6.13 20.03
N PRO A 73 5.49 -7.35 20.60
CA PRO A 73 6.78 -7.82 21.11
C PRO A 73 7.87 -7.91 20.03
N LEU A 74 7.48 -8.02 18.75
CA LEU A 74 8.39 -8.11 17.61
C LEU A 74 8.89 -6.73 17.14
N GLY A 75 8.46 -5.64 17.79
CA GLY A 75 8.73 -4.27 17.37
C GLY A 75 7.92 -3.85 16.14
N LEU A 76 6.81 -4.53 15.87
CA LEU A 76 5.91 -4.27 14.75
C LEU A 76 4.58 -3.66 15.18
N GLY A 77 4.49 -3.14 16.42
CA GLY A 77 3.29 -2.52 16.98
C GLY A 77 2.84 -1.21 16.32
N TRP A 78 3.69 -0.60 15.48
CA TRP A 78 3.43 0.67 14.79
C TRP A 78 2.47 0.54 13.60
N ALA A 79 2.44 -0.62 12.93
CA ALA A 79 1.59 -0.82 11.76
C ALA A 79 0.11 -0.73 12.15
N ASN A 80 -0.73 -0.24 11.26
CA ASN A 80 -2.18 -0.16 11.43
C ASN A 80 -2.84 0.16 10.09
N LEU A 81 -4.13 -0.17 9.95
CA LEU A 81 -4.89 0.00 8.71
C LEU A 81 -5.19 1.47 8.40
N ASP A 82 -5.42 2.32 9.40
CA ASP A 82 -5.66 3.77 9.19
C ASP A 82 -4.49 4.42 8.46
N ASP A 83 -3.27 4.14 8.91
CA ASP A 83 -2.05 4.63 8.28
C ASP A 83 -1.81 3.96 6.93
N ALA A 84 -2.27 2.72 6.70
CA ALA A 84 -2.25 2.12 5.38
C ALA A 84 -3.07 2.96 4.39
N VAL A 85 -4.32 3.27 4.74
CA VAL A 85 -5.22 4.10 3.95
C VAL A 85 -4.64 5.49 3.71
N LYS A 86 -4.19 6.20 4.76
CA LYS A 86 -3.61 7.55 4.60
C LYS A 86 -2.45 7.56 3.60
N ASN A 87 -1.59 6.55 3.66
CA ASN A 87 -0.47 6.41 2.74
C ASN A 87 -0.93 6.10 1.31
N TYR A 88 -1.94 5.23 1.13
CA TYR A 88 -2.51 4.96 -0.18
C TYR A 88 -3.20 6.18 -0.78
N GLU A 89 -4.04 6.88 -0.03
CA GLU A 89 -4.69 8.12 -0.46
C GLU A 89 -3.65 9.18 -0.86
N LYS A 90 -2.56 9.29 -0.09
CA LYS A 90 -1.46 10.18 -0.45
C LYS A 90 -0.79 9.76 -1.76
N ALA A 91 -0.52 8.47 -1.96
CA ALA A 91 0.02 7.95 -3.22
C ALA A 91 -0.92 8.21 -4.41
N ILE A 92 -2.23 8.03 -4.23
CA ILE A 92 -3.27 8.32 -5.23
C ILE A 92 -3.29 9.82 -5.56
N SER A 93 -3.19 10.70 -4.57
CA SER A 93 -3.17 12.16 -4.80
C SER A 93 -1.97 12.61 -5.64
N LEU A 94 -0.84 11.88 -5.55
CA LEU A 94 0.38 12.17 -6.29
C LEU A 94 0.39 11.50 -7.69
N ARG A 95 -0.28 10.34 -7.84
CA ARG A 95 -0.38 9.60 -9.10
C ARG A 95 -1.79 9.00 -9.27
N SER A 96 -2.74 9.84 -9.65
CA SER A 96 -4.19 9.53 -9.65
C SER A 96 -4.64 8.43 -10.62
N ASN A 97 -3.87 8.23 -11.70
CA ASN A 97 -4.22 7.34 -12.80
C ASN A 97 -3.62 5.94 -12.65
N PHE A 98 -2.89 5.65 -11.57
CA PHE A 98 -2.27 4.34 -11.37
C PHE A 98 -3.23 3.42 -10.60
N ILE A 99 -3.85 2.50 -11.34
CA ILE A 99 -4.99 1.69 -10.86
C ILE A 99 -4.65 0.89 -9.61
N MET A 100 -3.45 0.30 -9.56
CA MET A 100 -3.00 -0.53 -8.44
C MET A 100 -3.10 0.20 -7.08
N TYR A 101 -2.82 1.50 -7.03
CA TYR A 101 -2.90 2.26 -5.76
C TYR A 101 -4.34 2.35 -5.24
N ARG A 102 -5.32 2.55 -6.13
CA ARG A 102 -6.74 2.60 -5.75
C ARG A 102 -7.26 1.22 -5.36
N LEU A 103 -6.84 0.17 -6.06
CA LEU A 103 -7.25 -1.19 -5.76
C LEU A 103 -6.79 -1.63 -4.36
N ASP A 104 -5.53 -1.39 -4.01
CA ASP A 104 -5.01 -1.71 -2.68
C ASP A 104 -5.59 -0.78 -1.59
N CYS A 105 -5.89 0.48 -1.91
CA CYS A 105 -6.63 1.37 -1.01
C CYS A 105 -8.04 0.84 -0.70
N ALA A 106 -8.77 0.39 -1.73
CA ALA A 106 -10.09 -0.21 -1.55
C ALA A 106 -10.04 -1.46 -0.66
N ARG A 107 -9.04 -2.33 -0.87
CA ARG A 107 -8.84 -3.51 -0.01
C ARG A 107 -8.61 -3.10 1.45
N ALA A 108 -7.80 -2.07 1.70
CA ALA A 108 -7.60 -1.57 3.06
C ALA A 108 -8.88 -0.96 3.68
N PHE A 109 -9.71 -0.27 2.90
CA PHE A 109 -11.03 0.19 3.37
C PHE A 109 -11.96 -0.97 3.72
N ILE A 110 -11.92 -2.08 2.97
CA ILE A 110 -12.70 -3.28 3.28
C ILE A 110 -12.25 -3.91 4.60
N GLU A 111 -10.94 -4.00 4.84
CA GLU A 111 -10.40 -4.48 6.13
C GLU A 111 -10.80 -3.58 7.32
N LEU A 112 -11.15 -2.33 7.06
CA LEU A 112 -11.68 -1.37 8.04
C LEU A 112 -13.22 -1.37 8.13
N ASP A 113 -13.91 -2.24 7.39
CA ASP A 113 -15.37 -2.25 7.22
C ASP A 113 -15.93 -0.91 6.66
N GLU A 114 -15.09 -0.07 6.03
CA GLU A 114 -15.49 1.19 5.40
C GLU A 114 -15.94 0.97 3.94
N TYR A 115 -16.94 0.10 3.74
CA TYR A 115 -17.39 -0.35 2.42
C TYR A 115 -17.84 0.78 1.48
N GLY A 116 -18.36 1.88 2.01
CA GLY A 116 -18.72 3.07 1.21
C GLY A 116 -17.50 3.66 0.48
N LYS A 117 -16.39 3.85 1.19
CA LYS A 117 -15.14 4.38 0.63
C LYS A 117 -14.46 3.38 -0.28
N ALA A 118 -14.54 2.08 0.05
CA ALA A 118 -14.06 1.03 -0.84
C ALA A 118 -14.77 1.07 -2.20
N ARG A 119 -16.10 1.20 -2.22
CA ARG A 119 -16.88 1.31 -3.47
C ARG A 119 -16.52 2.53 -4.29
N GLU A 120 -16.24 3.66 -3.65
CA GLU A 120 -15.79 4.87 -4.33
C GLU A 120 -14.47 4.65 -5.07
N GLN A 121 -13.48 4.06 -4.40
CA GLN A 121 -12.19 3.75 -5.02
C GLN A 121 -12.34 2.76 -6.18
N LEU A 122 -13.11 1.68 -5.99
CA LEU A 122 -13.29 0.65 -7.01
C LEU A 122 -14.09 1.13 -8.22
N SER A 123 -15.13 1.93 -8.00
CA SER A 123 -15.94 2.48 -9.10
C SER A 123 -15.13 3.48 -9.94
N THR A 124 -14.23 4.24 -9.31
CA THR A 124 -13.31 5.14 -10.02
C THR A 124 -12.35 4.39 -10.95
N ILE A 125 -11.92 3.17 -10.61
CA ILE A 125 -11.00 2.38 -11.45
C ILE A 125 -11.54 2.15 -12.87
N ALA A 126 -12.86 1.98 -13.02
CA ALA A 126 -13.49 1.79 -14.33
C ALA A 126 -13.36 3.01 -15.27
N THR A 127 -13.14 4.20 -14.72
CA THR A 127 -13.06 5.45 -15.50
C THR A 127 -11.63 5.87 -15.82
N LEU A 128 -10.62 5.17 -15.29
CA LEU A 128 -9.22 5.53 -15.47
C LEU A 128 -8.66 5.05 -16.83
N PRO A 129 -7.76 5.82 -17.46
CA PRO A 129 -7.08 5.41 -18.69
C PRO A 129 -6.20 4.18 -18.43
N THR A 130 -5.96 3.38 -19.48
CA THR A 130 -4.95 2.30 -19.44
C THR A 130 -3.57 2.92 -19.62
N MET A 131 -2.70 2.68 -18.64
CA MET A 131 -1.33 3.19 -18.58
C MET A 131 -0.29 2.07 -18.49
N ASP A 132 -0.66 0.93 -17.90
CA ASP A 132 0.23 -0.20 -17.63
C ASP A 132 -0.40 -1.53 -18.12
N GLU A 133 0.44 -2.55 -18.38
CA GLU A 133 0.01 -3.85 -18.94
C GLU A 133 -1.02 -4.59 -18.06
N ASP A 134 -0.84 -4.50 -16.74
CA ASP A 134 -1.68 -5.17 -15.75
C ASP A 134 -3.04 -4.48 -15.51
N ASP A 135 -3.28 -3.30 -16.07
CA ASP A 135 -4.50 -2.51 -15.82
C ASP A 135 -5.78 -3.24 -16.22
N GLY A 136 -5.72 -4.11 -17.23
CA GLY A 136 -6.84 -4.97 -17.61
C GLY A 136 -7.22 -5.93 -16.47
N GLN A 137 -6.21 -6.58 -15.87
CA GLN A 137 -6.41 -7.49 -14.75
C GLN A 137 -6.87 -6.73 -13.50
N PHE A 138 -6.29 -5.56 -13.19
CA PHE A 138 -6.72 -4.78 -12.03
C PHE A 138 -8.17 -4.28 -12.13
N ARG A 139 -8.67 -3.98 -13.34
CA ARG A 139 -10.10 -3.66 -13.52
C ARG A 139 -10.99 -4.86 -13.23
N LYS A 140 -10.58 -6.06 -13.65
CA LYS A 140 -11.29 -7.30 -13.33
C LYS A 140 -11.31 -7.54 -11.82
N ASP A 141 -10.15 -7.45 -11.16
CA ASP A 141 -10.03 -7.57 -9.70
C ASP A 141 -10.94 -6.55 -8.98
N ALA A 142 -11.03 -5.32 -9.49
CA ALA A 142 -11.89 -4.29 -8.91
C ALA A 142 -13.37 -4.63 -9.03
N GLN A 143 -13.80 -5.17 -10.17
CA GLN A 143 -15.17 -5.64 -10.40
C GLN A 143 -15.52 -6.83 -9.49
N ASP A 144 -14.63 -7.81 -9.40
CA ASP A 144 -14.79 -8.99 -8.53
C ASP A 144 -14.91 -8.55 -7.06
N LEU A 145 -14.09 -7.57 -6.64
CA LEU A 145 -14.13 -7.03 -5.29
C LEU A 145 -15.43 -6.25 -5.01
N LEU A 146 -15.93 -5.46 -5.96
CA LEU A 146 -17.22 -4.78 -5.87
C LEU A 146 -18.38 -5.76 -5.65
N GLU A 147 -18.41 -6.86 -6.39
CA GLU A 147 -19.44 -7.89 -6.24
C GLU A 147 -19.33 -8.58 -4.87
N SER A 148 -18.12 -8.87 -4.39
CA SER A 148 -17.89 -9.52 -3.09
C SER A 148 -18.41 -8.70 -1.89
N ILE A 149 -18.47 -7.38 -2.02
CA ILE A 149 -18.96 -6.47 -0.97
C ILE A 149 -20.39 -5.96 -1.20
N LYS A 150 -21.12 -6.48 -2.18
CA LYS A 150 -22.45 -5.96 -2.57
C LYS A 150 -23.49 -5.97 -1.45
N GLY A 151 -23.41 -6.94 -0.54
CA GLY A 151 -24.32 -7.08 0.62
C GLY A 151 -23.79 -6.48 1.92
N LYS A 152 -22.69 -5.72 1.86
CA LYS A 152 -22.03 -5.12 3.03
C LYS A 152 -22.42 -3.66 3.25
#